data_AF-A0A0B4X830-F1
#
_entry.id   AF-A0A0B4X830-F1
#
_cell.length_a   1.000
_cell.length_b   1.000
_cell.length_c   1.000
_cell.angle_alpha   90.00
_cell.angle_beta   90.00
_cell.angle_gamma   90.00
#
_symmetry.space_group_name_H-M   'P 1'
#
loop_
_entity.id
_entity.type
_entity.pdbx_description
1 polymer ?
#
loop_
_entity_poly.entity_id
_entity_poly.type
_entity_poly.pdbx_seq_one_letter_code
_entity_poly.pdbx_strand_id
1 'polypeptide(L)' 'MQRILGLLLVAALALAATACGTVKEKTAPCKRPTNLMSFAEDHRRECGPMRAVNDPAAAFAAIGVQEAQE' A
#
# COMPACT_ATOMS: atom_id res chain seq x y z
N MET A 1 -47.57 6.94 22.41
CA MET A 1 -47.13 6.28 21.15
C MET A 1 -46.40 7.24 20.21
N GLN A 2 -47.06 8.30 19.72
CA GLN A 2 -46.49 9.19 18.69
C GLN A 2 -45.22 9.96 19.11
N ARG A 3 -45.14 10.38 20.37
CA ARG A 3 -43.93 11.02 20.95
C ARG A 3 -42.73 10.06 21.03
N ILE A 4 -42.99 8.78 21.31
CA ILE A 4 -41.95 7.75 21.43
C ILE A 4 -41.43 7.39 20.03
N LEU A 5 -42.33 7.25 19.05
CA LEU A 5 -41.96 6.98 17.66
C LEU A 5 -41.08 8.09 17.07
N GLY A 6 -41.42 9.36 17.35
CA GLY A 6 -40.60 10.50 16.92
C GLY A 6 -39.18 10.49 17.50
N LEU A 7 -39.05 10.17 18.79
CA LEU A 7 -37.74 10.05 19.45
C LEU A 7 -36.89 8.93 18.84
N LEU A 8 -37.49 7.77 18.54
CA LEU A 8 -36.80 6.64 17.91
C LEU A 8 -36.30 7.00 16.50
N LEU A 9 -37.10 7.75 15.74
CA LEU A 9 -36.75 8.18 14.39
C LEU A 9 -35.58 9.18 14.37
N VAL A 10 -35.60 10.14 15.30
CA VAL A 10 -34.50 11.11 15.48
C VAL A 10 -33.21 10.40 15.91
N ALA A 11 -33.30 9.44 16.83
CA ALA A 11 -32.14 8.67 17.26
C ALA A 11 -31.54 7.84 16.10
N ALA A 12 -32.38 7.18 15.31
CA ALA A 12 -31.94 6.39 14.16
C ALA A 12 -31.23 7.24 13.09
N LEU A 13 -31.77 8.44 12.82
CA LEU A 13 -31.15 9.40 11.89
C LEU A 13 -29.79 9.91 12.41
N ALA A 14 -29.68 10.17 13.72
CA ALA A 14 -28.43 10.59 14.33
C ALA A 14 -27.35 9.51 14.23
N LEU A 15 -27.70 8.25 14.46
CA LEU A 15 -26.81 7.09 14.30
C LEU A 15 -26.39 6.87 12.84
N ALA A 16 -27.30 7.08 11.89
CA ALA A 16 -26.97 6.98 10.47
C ALA A 16 -26.03 8.11 10.00
N ALA A 17 -26.16 9.31 10.58
CA ALA A 17 -25.32 10.46 10.26
C ALA A 17 -23.89 10.36 10.82
N THR A 18 -23.67 9.60 11.91
CA THR A 18 -22.33 9.37 12.48
C THR A 18 -21.59 8.22 11.80
N ALA A 19 -22.23 7.44 10.93
CA ALA A 19 -21.59 6.46 10.05
C ALA A 19 -20.89 7.14 8.86
N CYS A 20 -20.05 8.14 9.16
CA CYS A 20 -19.15 8.73 8.19
C CYS A 20 -17.96 7.76 8.04
N GLY A 21 -17.80 7.22 6.82
CA GLY A 21 -16.73 6.29 6.49
C GLY A 21 -15.40 6.86 6.93
N THR A 22 -14.75 6.18 7.87
CA THR A 22 -13.39 6.53 8.25
C THR A 22 -12.55 6.55 6.99
N VAL A 23 -11.79 7.63 6.76
CA VAL A 23 -10.76 7.60 5.72
C VAL A 23 -9.79 6.53 6.18
N LYS A 24 -9.93 5.32 5.64
CA LYS A 24 -8.93 4.28 5.77
C LYS A 24 -7.63 4.94 5.37
N GLU A 25 -6.69 5.08 6.31
CA GLU A 25 -5.39 5.65 6.05
C GLU A 25 -4.87 5.03 4.75
N LYS A 26 -4.81 5.81 3.68
CA LYS A 26 -4.02 5.45 2.51
C LYS A 26 -2.58 5.77 2.83
N THR A 27 -2.04 5.16 3.87
CA THR A 27 -0.63 4.82 3.82
C THR A 27 -0.55 3.76 2.74
N ALA A 28 -0.15 4.17 1.53
CA ALA A 28 0.23 3.18 0.53
C ALA A 28 1.25 2.29 1.24
N PRO A 29 1.00 0.96 1.38
CA PRO A 29 1.97 0.13 2.05
C PRO A 29 3.24 0.22 1.20
N CYS A 30 4.27 0.89 1.72
CA CYS A 30 5.56 1.06 1.03
C CYS A 30 6.17 -0.29 0.66
N LYS A 31 5.67 -1.36 1.27
CA LYS A 31 5.90 -2.75 0.93
C LYS A 31 4.62 -3.36 0.36
N ARG A 32 4.67 -3.78 -0.91
CA ARG A 32 3.57 -4.52 -1.55
C ARG A 32 3.21 -5.72 -0.65
N PRO A 33 1.95 -5.85 -0.18
CA PRO A 33 1.51 -7.00 0.60
C PRO A 33 1.86 -8.29 -0.14
N THR A 34 2.28 -9.33 0.59
CA THR A 34 2.66 -10.62 0.00
C THR A 34 1.54 -11.19 -0.89
N ASN A 35 0.28 -10.92 -0.54
CA ASN A 35 -0.92 -11.30 -1.30
C ASN A 35 -1.21 -10.45 -2.55
N LEU A 36 -0.36 -9.47 -2.87
CA LEU A 36 -0.43 -8.64 -4.08
C LEU A 36 0.67 -8.99 -5.08
N MET A 37 1.52 -10.00 -4.81
CA MET A 37 2.25 -10.67 -5.89
C MET A 37 1.24 -11.29 -6.85
N SER A 38 1.59 -11.39 -8.14
CA SER A 38 0.70 -11.96 -9.16
C SER A 38 0.14 -13.30 -8.68
N PHE A 39 -1.19 -13.48 -8.75
CA PHE A 39 -1.81 -14.80 -8.53
C PHE A 39 -1.49 -15.79 -9.65
N ALA A 40 -0.94 -15.30 -10.77
CA ALA A 40 -0.43 -16.17 -11.82
C ALA A 40 0.89 -16.81 -11.36
N GLU A 41 1.00 -18.11 -11.59
CA GLU A 41 2.23 -18.88 -11.38
C GLU A 41 3.40 -18.15 -12.03
N ASP A 42 4.49 -17.97 -11.29
CA ASP A 42 5.71 -17.45 -11.89
C ASP A 42 6.30 -18.53 -12.83
N HIS A 43 6.05 -18.35 -14.12
CA HIS A 43 6.60 -19.24 -15.15
C HIS A 43 8.13 -19.18 -15.22
N ARG A 44 8.77 -18.21 -14.56
CA ARG A 44 10.23 -18.14 -14.42
C ARG A 44 10.66 -19.17 -13.37
N ARG A 45 10.73 -20.43 -13.80
CA ARG A 45 11.02 -21.54 -12.87
C ARG A 45 12.39 -21.46 -12.22
N GLU A 46 13.36 -20.80 -12.86
CA GLU A 46 14.71 -20.56 -12.33
C GLU A 46 15.36 -19.47 -13.18
N CYS A 47 15.58 -18.27 -12.63
CA CYS A 47 16.25 -17.18 -13.37
C CYS A 47 17.77 -17.36 -13.53
N GLY A 48 18.30 -18.56 -13.27
CA GLY A 48 19.73 -18.82 -13.18
C GLY A 48 20.42 -17.97 -12.10
N PRO A 49 21.75 -18.08 -11.97
CA PRO A 49 22.50 -17.16 -11.11
C PRO A 49 22.41 -15.73 -11.67
N MET A 50 22.21 -14.77 -10.78
CA MET A 50 22.24 -13.34 -11.13
C MET A 50 23.59 -12.98 -11.75
N ARG A 51 23.58 -12.40 -12.96
CA ARG A 51 24.79 -11.90 -13.62
C ARG A 51 24.93 -10.40 -13.39
N ALA A 52 26.10 -9.95 -12.99
CA ALA A 52 26.43 -8.53 -12.99
C ALA A 52 26.38 -8.00 -14.44
N VAL A 53 25.56 -6.98 -14.68
CA VAL A 53 25.43 -6.34 -16.01
C VAL A 53 26.32 -5.12 -16.13
N ASN A 54 26.60 -4.45 -15.00
CA ASN A 54 27.40 -3.23 -14.95
C ASN A 54 28.52 -3.36 -13.91
N ASP A 55 29.64 -2.69 -14.17
CA ASP A 55 30.63 -2.38 -13.14
C ASP A 55 30.05 -1.31 -12.20
N PRO A 56 29.93 -1.58 -10.88
CA PRO A 56 29.36 -0.64 -9.93
C PRO A 56 30.08 0.71 -9.90
N ALA A 57 31.41 0.71 -9.94
CA ALA A 57 32.20 1.94 -9.86
C ALA A 57 31.95 2.84 -11.08
N ALA A 58 32.00 2.27 -12.29
CA ALA A 58 31.65 2.99 -13.51
C ALA A 58 30.19 3.46 -13.52
N ALA A 59 29.26 2.65 -13.01
CA ALA A 59 27.85 3.01 -12.95
C ALA A 59 27.60 4.21 -12.02
N PHE A 60 28.18 4.20 -10.82
CA PHE A 60 28.05 5.31 -9.87
C PHE A 60 28.72 6.60 -10.38
N ALA A 61 29.89 6.48 -11.00
CA ALA A 61 30.54 7.61 -11.66
C ALA A 61 29.66 8.21 -12.76
N ALA A 62 29.01 7.38 -13.59
CA ALA A 62 28.14 7.84 -14.67
C ALA A 62 26.89 8.59 -14.17
N ILE A 63 26.37 8.26 -12.98
CA ILE A 63 25.21 8.93 -12.38
C ILE A 63 25.59 10.01 -11.35
N GLY A 64 26.88 10.33 -11.23
CA GLY A 64 27.36 11.41 -10.35
C GLY A 64 27.29 11.09 -8.85
N VAL A 65 27.20 9.81 -8.48
CA VAL A 65 27.25 9.38 -7.08
C VAL A 65 28.73 9.24 -6.68
N GLN A 66 29.18 10.15 -5.84
CA GLN A 66 30.49 10.07 -5.18
C GLN A 66 30.25 9.33 -3.86
N GLU A 67 30.80 8.13 -3.72
CA GLU A 67 30.69 7.39 -2.47
C GLU A 67 31.30 8.23 -1.34
N ALA A 68 30.50 8.60 -0.34
CA ALA A 68 31.01 8.99 0.95
C ALA A 68 31.66 7.74 1.54
N GLN A 69 32.98 7.66 1.40
CA GLN A 69 33.80 6.61 2.01
C GLN A 69 33.63 6.72 3.54
N GLU A 70 33.23 5.62 4.18
CA GLU A 70 33.29 5.44 5.64
C GLU A 70 34.73 5.18 6.08
#